data_AF-A0A4Z1T1U1-F1
#
_entry.id   AF-A0A4Z1T1U1-F1
#
_cell.length_a   1.000
_cell.length_b   1.000
_cell.length_c   1.000
_cell.angle_alpha   90.00
_cell.angle_beta   90.00
_cell.angle_gamma   90.00
#
_symmetry.space_group_name_H-M   'P 1'
#
loop_
_entity.id
_entity.type
_entity.pdbx_description
1 polymer ?
#
loop_
_entity_poly.entity_id
_entity_poly.type
_entity_poly.pdbx_seq_one_letter_code
_entity_poly.pdbx_strand_id
1 'polypeptide(L)'
;MPPGTVVSTASLKALLPPNSDKAMLITEGDLNRMRGNAISDYSKEDAVRDRNRQRAERRDERANARAEVIERQDEVRRTRRMPSSEEQRLETRRANLLSQCDMAKLKEEGIIRQIDSLALQAKVYAVRDRQVAAQERKLIEQKVEEAEDKRRSDELLRELEEEKKRKRELAMRERDQLREHIQTELTVRAQQRLLEEEAALREGEQLAAYIKQQEEKEKKRQEEKLANECRLRREADAINAETIRLKEREKMLEREEDLKIAALLRQKDLEDKRREEERNAEERRKNLEFARLQQQTSRQENKMAEIEEARLRATLEQKERARERQLKAEREKEERFRREAQEAYELRQRVKAEEAARERAEYEADLERNKKIAEEMRQEKERARIRERLEAEECRRLLDEQVALKEKLHGKEAVDRENERYREELDARKNLFDEYRRQKIEELRELGVEEKYLAALQKFKIEEQ
;
A
#
# COMPACT_ATOMS: atom_id res chain seq x y z
N MET A 1 89.42 107.81 -32.22
CA MET A 1 90.50 108.56 -31.56
C MET A 1 91.72 107.66 -31.44
N PRO A 2 92.73 107.78 -32.31
CA PRO A 2 94.12 107.63 -31.88
C PRO A 2 94.68 109.04 -31.62
N PRO A 3 95.81 109.14 -30.90
CA PRO A 3 96.85 109.97 -31.49
C PRO A 3 98.15 109.17 -31.57
N GLY A 4 98.41 108.67 -32.78
CA GLY A 4 99.72 108.22 -33.22
C GLY A 4 100.43 109.39 -33.90
N THR A 5 101.46 109.88 -33.21
CA THR A 5 102.72 110.44 -33.70
C THR A 5 102.76 110.96 -35.14
N VAL A 6 102.82 112.28 -35.28
CA VAL A 6 103.10 112.98 -36.55
C VAL A 6 104.57 112.81 -36.89
N VAL A 7 104.87 112.07 -37.97
CA VAL A 7 106.21 111.97 -38.56
C VAL A 7 106.34 112.97 -39.71
N SER A 8 107.36 113.82 -39.63
CA SER A 8 107.67 114.88 -40.59
C SER A 8 108.03 114.33 -41.98
N THR A 9 107.48 114.98 -43.02
CA THR A 9 107.68 114.69 -44.45
C THR A 9 109.11 114.89 -44.95
N ALA A 10 110.00 115.44 -44.12
CA ALA A 10 111.42 115.55 -44.43
C ALA A 10 112.18 114.22 -44.26
N SER A 11 111.72 113.32 -43.38
CA SER A 11 112.42 112.08 -43.02
C SER A 11 112.20 110.92 -44.02
N LEU A 12 111.25 111.05 -44.95
CA LEU A 12 110.93 110.03 -45.96
C LEU A 12 111.63 110.24 -47.32
N LYS A 13 112.34 111.37 -47.50
CA LYS A 13 113.13 111.65 -48.72
C LYS A 13 114.55 111.06 -48.72
N ALA A 14 114.97 110.39 -47.65
CA ALA A 14 116.32 109.80 -47.52
C ALA A 14 116.40 108.29 -47.83
N LEU A 15 115.29 107.63 -48.19
CA LEU A 15 115.22 106.19 -48.44
C LEU A 15 114.89 105.81 -49.90
N LEU A 16 115.04 106.73 -50.85
CA LEU A 16 114.82 106.46 -52.27
C LEU A 16 116.17 106.32 -53.01
N PRO A 17 116.43 105.21 -53.72
CA PRO A 17 117.54 105.12 -54.65
C PRO A 17 117.33 106.11 -55.82
N PRO A 18 118.39 106.77 -56.32
CA PRO A 18 118.25 107.73 -57.41
C PRO A 18 117.93 106.97 -58.71
N ASN A 19 116.81 107.34 -59.34
CA ASN A 19 116.33 106.95 -60.68
C ASN A 19 115.26 105.83 -60.75
N SER A 20 114.07 106.05 -60.19
CA SER A 20 112.83 105.52 -60.81
C SER A 20 111.69 106.55 -60.79
N ASP A 21 111.46 107.19 -61.94
CA ASP A 21 110.61 108.38 -62.10
C ASP A 21 109.11 108.09 -62.28
N LYS A 22 108.57 106.94 -61.83
CA LYS A 22 107.11 106.66 -61.89
C LYS A 22 106.61 105.77 -60.75
N ALA A 23 106.53 106.30 -59.53
CA ALA A 23 105.74 105.69 -58.45
C ALA A 23 104.37 106.40 -58.35
N MET A 24 103.30 105.73 -58.79
CA MET A 24 101.92 106.22 -58.69
C MET A 24 101.36 105.84 -57.31
N LEU A 25 101.11 106.84 -56.46
CA LEU A 25 100.50 106.65 -55.14
C LEU A 25 99.01 106.33 -55.31
N ILE A 26 98.59 105.10 -55.03
CA ILE A 26 97.18 104.71 -54.94
C ILE A 26 96.58 105.39 -53.71
N THR A 27 95.52 106.17 -53.91
CA THR A 27 94.83 106.86 -52.81
C THR A 27 93.88 105.91 -52.06
N GLU A 28 93.61 106.17 -50.78
CA GLU A 28 92.63 105.39 -50.00
C GLU A 28 91.24 105.35 -50.65
N GLY A 29 90.89 106.38 -51.43
CA GLY A 29 89.64 106.43 -52.19
C GLY A 29 89.54 105.34 -53.26
N ASP A 30 90.62 105.10 -54.00
CA ASP A 30 90.65 104.08 -55.07
C ASP A 30 90.69 102.65 -54.49
N LEU A 31 91.35 102.47 -53.35
CA LEU A 31 91.39 101.21 -52.61
C LEU A 31 90.00 100.82 -52.07
N ASN A 32 89.22 101.79 -51.58
CA ASN A 32 87.85 101.57 -51.13
C ASN A 32 86.89 101.32 -52.29
N ARG A 33 87.10 101.96 -53.45
CA ARG A 33 86.29 101.73 -54.66
C ARG A 33 86.47 100.32 -55.22
N MET A 34 87.70 99.79 -55.19
CA MET A 34 87.99 98.41 -55.59
C MET A 34 87.44 97.38 -54.59
N ARG A 35 87.41 97.69 -53.28
CA ARG A 35 86.76 96.83 -52.26
C ARG A 35 85.23 96.79 -52.37
N GLY A 36 84.58 97.92 -52.68
CA GLY A 36 83.11 98.00 -52.76
C GLY A 36 82.50 97.30 -53.97
N ASN A 37 83.24 97.21 -55.09
CA ASN A 37 82.77 96.57 -56.32
C ASN A 37 83.13 95.08 -56.42
N ALA A 38 83.89 94.54 -55.46
CA ALA A 38 84.18 93.11 -55.32
C ALA A 38 83.10 92.41 -54.48
N ILE A 39 81.82 92.62 -54.78
CA ILE A 39 80.75 91.79 -54.23
C ILE A 39 80.63 90.59 -55.16
N SER A 40 81.24 89.48 -54.74
CA SER A 40 81.17 88.17 -55.41
C SER A 40 79.72 87.79 -55.72
N ASP A 41 79.44 87.44 -56.97
CA ASP A 41 78.12 86.97 -57.43
C ASP A 41 77.59 85.76 -56.62
N TYR A 42 78.48 85.03 -55.95
CA TYR A 42 78.15 84.00 -54.96
C TYR A 42 77.19 84.50 -53.87
N SER A 43 77.36 85.73 -53.37
CA SER A 43 76.54 86.25 -52.28
C SER A 43 75.08 86.48 -52.69
N LYS A 44 74.83 86.78 -53.97
CA LYS A 44 73.47 86.97 -54.50
C LYS A 44 72.83 85.64 -54.87
N GLU A 45 73.60 84.69 -55.41
CA GLU A 45 73.11 83.34 -55.69
C GLU A 45 72.73 82.58 -54.42
N ASP A 46 73.54 82.67 -53.36
CA ASP A 46 73.24 82.04 -52.08
C ASP A 46 71.99 82.66 -51.43
N ALA A 47 71.83 83.99 -51.50
CA ALA A 47 70.61 84.64 -51.00
C ALA A 47 69.33 84.21 -51.77
N VAL A 48 69.44 83.91 -53.07
CA VAL A 48 68.32 83.38 -53.88
C VAL A 48 68.08 81.91 -53.58
N ARG A 49 69.15 81.10 -53.39
CA ARG A 49 69.05 79.70 -52.97
C ARG A 49 68.40 79.57 -51.59
N ASP A 50 68.80 80.38 -50.63
CA ASP A 50 68.20 80.41 -49.29
C ASP A 50 66.74 80.85 -49.33
N ARG A 51 66.40 81.85 -50.15
CA ARG A 51 65.01 82.28 -50.32
C ARG A 51 64.15 81.19 -50.99
N ASN A 52 64.71 80.45 -51.95
CA ASN A 52 64.03 79.32 -52.58
C ASN A 52 63.91 78.12 -51.64
N ARG A 53 64.93 77.86 -50.83
CA ARG A 53 64.93 76.83 -49.78
C ARG A 53 63.88 77.14 -48.71
N GLN A 54 63.83 78.37 -48.21
CA GLN A 54 62.78 78.80 -47.28
C GLN A 54 61.38 78.75 -47.89
N ARG A 55 61.24 79.00 -49.20
CA ARG A 55 59.95 78.82 -49.90
C ARG A 55 59.57 77.36 -50.07
N ALA A 56 60.53 76.48 -50.33
CA ALA A 56 60.34 75.03 -50.39
C ALA A 56 59.97 74.48 -49.00
N GLU A 57 60.74 74.83 -47.97
CA GLU A 57 60.47 74.46 -46.56
C GLU A 57 59.09 74.92 -46.12
N ARG A 58 58.68 76.17 -46.40
CA ARG A 58 57.31 76.63 -46.11
C ARG A 58 56.22 75.91 -46.90
N ARG A 59 56.53 75.43 -48.11
CA ARG A 59 55.60 74.64 -48.92
C ARG A 59 55.47 73.22 -48.37
N ASP A 60 56.59 72.64 -47.94
CA ASP A 60 56.68 71.32 -47.34
C ASP A 60 56.03 71.29 -45.95
N GLU A 61 56.26 72.31 -45.11
CA GLU A 61 55.56 72.50 -43.84
C GLU A 61 54.04 72.59 -44.03
N ARG A 62 53.58 73.32 -45.05
CA ARG A 62 52.15 73.40 -45.38
C ARG A 62 51.60 72.08 -45.93
N ALA A 63 52.40 71.32 -46.66
CA ALA A 63 52.02 69.99 -47.16
C ALA A 63 51.94 68.98 -46.01
N ASN A 64 52.92 69.00 -45.09
CA ASN A 64 52.97 68.15 -43.91
C ASN A 64 51.84 68.49 -42.93
N ALA A 65 51.58 69.77 -42.67
CA ALA A 65 50.44 70.17 -41.83
C ALA A 65 49.09 69.72 -42.43
N ARG A 66 48.94 69.73 -43.76
CA ARG A 66 47.75 69.18 -44.43
C ARG A 66 47.70 67.66 -44.33
N ALA A 67 48.83 66.97 -44.47
CA ALA A 67 48.92 65.53 -44.31
C ALA A 67 48.56 65.10 -42.88
N GLU A 68 49.08 65.77 -41.86
CA GLU A 68 48.73 65.52 -40.45
C GLU A 68 47.25 65.75 -40.16
N VAL A 69 46.63 66.78 -40.75
CA VAL A 69 45.20 67.04 -40.59
C VAL A 69 44.38 65.93 -41.24
N ILE A 70 44.78 65.45 -42.42
CA ILE A 70 44.12 64.33 -43.10
C ILE A 70 44.28 63.05 -42.29
N GLU A 71 45.48 62.77 -41.79
CA GLU A 71 45.78 61.60 -40.96
C GLU A 71 44.94 61.60 -39.68
N ARG A 72 44.89 62.73 -38.95
CA ARG A 72 44.01 62.88 -37.78
C ARG A 72 42.54 62.73 -38.13
N GLN A 73 42.09 63.23 -39.28
CA GLN A 73 40.71 63.06 -39.73
C GLN A 73 40.39 61.60 -40.07
N ASP A 74 41.33 60.88 -40.68
CA ASP A 74 41.18 59.46 -41.00
C ASP A 74 41.25 58.58 -39.75
N GLU A 75 42.07 58.91 -38.76
CA GLU A 75 42.06 58.27 -37.43
C GLU A 75 40.72 58.48 -36.71
N VAL A 76 40.18 59.71 -36.73
CA VAL A 76 38.86 60.01 -36.16
C VAL A 76 37.76 59.26 -36.92
N ARG A 77 37.85 59.11 -38.25
CA ARG A 77 36.89 58.32 -39.04
C ARG A 77 36.98 56.82 -38.75
N ARG A 78 38.20 56.29 -38.55
CA ARG A 78 38.43 54.88 -38.19
C ARG A 78 37.90 54.57 -36.79
N THR A 79 38.16 55.44 -35.82
CA THR A 79 37.70 55.27 -34.43
C THR A 79 36.20 55.51 -34.26
N ARG A 80 35.59 56.42 -35.05
CA ARG A 80 34.14 56.68 -35.03
C ARG A 80 33.34 55.79 -36.00
N ARG A 81 33.98 54.83 -36.67
CA ARG A 81 33.27 53.86 -37.50
C ARG A 81 32.39 53.02 -36.58
N MET A 82 31.07 53.19 -36.68
CA MET A 82 30.11 52.33 -35.97
C MET A 82 30.35 50.88 -36.40
N PRO A 83 30.52 49.94 -35.46
CA PRO A 83 30.70 48.54 -35.78
C PRO A 83 29.48 48.05 -36.57
N SER A 84 29.73 47.21 -37.58
CA SER A 84 28.68 46.58 -38.38
C SER A 84 27.75 45.74 -37.49
N SER A 85 26.51 45.50 -37.93
CA SER A 85 25.54 44.64 -37.20
C SER A 85 26.12 43.26 -36.87
N GLU A 86 26.95 42.70 -37.76
CA GLU A 86 27.66 41.43 -37.49
C GLU A 86 28.80 41.58 -36.47
N GLU A 87 29.57 42.68 -36.53
CA GLU A 87 30.63 42.96 -35.56
C GLU A 87 30.05 43.14 -34.15
N GLN A 88 28.94 43.86 -34.01
CA GLN A 88 28.22 44.00 -32.73
C GLN A 88 27.71 42.66 -32.20
N ARG A 89 27.22 41.77 -33.08
CA ARG A 89 26.81 40.40 -32.69
C ARG A 89 28.01 39.56 -32.26
N LEU A 90 29.15 39.70 -32.92
CA LEU A 90 30.37 39.00 -32.53
C LEU A 90 30.94 39.53 -31.22
N GLU A 91 30.91 40.85 -31.01
CA GLU A 91 31.34 41.50 -29.76
C GLU A 91 30.45 41.10 -28.59
N THR A 92 29.13 41.14 -28.74
CA THR A 92 28.18 40.67 -27.72
C THR A 92 28.36 39.18 -27.43
N ARG A 93 28.53 38.35 -28.47
CA ARG A 93 28.84 36.93 -28.28
C ARG A 93 30.16 36.72 -27.56
N ARG A 94 31.19 37.48 -27.91
CA ARG A 94 32.50 37.42 -27.24
C ARG A 94 32.38 37.84 -25.78
N ALA A 95 31.67 38.93 -25.49
CA ALA A 95 31.44 39.41 -24.13
C ALA A 95 30.67 38.36 -23.31
N ASN A 96 29.64 37.73 -23.88
CA ASN A 96 28.90 36.65 -23.23
C ASN A 96 29.79 35.43 -22.97
N LEU A 97 30.65 35.04 -23.91
CA LEU A 97 31.58 33.93 -23.73
C LEU A 97 32.63 34.24 -22.66
N LEU A 98 33.18 35.45 -22.64
CA LEU A 98 34.10 35.88 -21.59
C LEU A 98 33.42 35.86 -20.22
N SER A 99 32.21 36.42 -20.11
CA SER A 99 31.42 36.37 -18.89
C SER A 99 31.12 34.93 -18.45
N GLN A 100 30.78 34.02 -19.37
CA GLN A 100 30.58 32.61 -19.06
C GLN A 100 31.86 31.93 -18.57
N CYS A 101 33.01 32.21 -19.21
CA CYS A 101 34.31 31.71 -18.78
C CYS A 101 34.68 32.23 -17.38
N ASP A 102 34.45 33.51 -17.11
CA ASP A 102 34.74 34.11 -15.81
C ASP A 102 33.82 33.54 -14.73
N MET A 103 32.53 33.35 -15.03
CA MET A 103 31.59 32.67 -14.13
C MET A 103 31.93 31.19 -13.92
N ALA A 104 32.46 30.51 -14.94
CA ALA A 104 32.91 29.12 -14.81
C ALA A 104 34.13 29.02 -13.87
N LYS A 105 35.12 29.90 -14.06
CA LYS A 105 36.28 30.01 -13.16
C LYS A 105 35.85 30.30 -11.73
N LEU A 106 34.94 31.26 -11.57
CA LEU A 106 34.39 31.64 -10.27
C LEU A 106 33.72 30.44 -9.58
N LYS A 107 32.90 29.66 -10.30
CA LYS A 107 32.29 28.41 -9.79
C LYS A 107 33.29 27.31 -9.44
N GLU A 108 34.46 27.31 -10.06
CA GLU A 108 35.51 26.34 -9.72
C GLU A 108 36.16 26.65 -8.36
N GLU A 109 36.02 27.86 -7.83
CA GLU A 109 36.58 28.23 -6.55
C GLU A 109 35.88 27.49 -5.38
N GLY A 110 36.67 26.95 -4.45
CA GLY A 110 36.16 26.07 -3.39
C GLY A 110 35.08 26.70 -2.51
N ILE A 111 35.24 27.99 -2.19
CA ILE A 111 34.28 28.77 -1.39
C ILE A 111 32.93 28.85 -2.10
N ILE A 112 32.93 29.08 -3.43
CA ILE A 112 31.68 29.17 -4.19
C ILE A 112 31.00 27.81 -4.30
N ARG A 113 31.76 26.73 -4.46
CA ARG A 113 31.18 25.38 -4.40
C ARG A 113 30.50 25.10 -3.05
N GLN A 114 31.04 25.64 -1.96
CA GLN A 114 30.41 25.54 -0.64
C GLN A 114 29.12 26.36 -0.58
N ILE A 115 29.12 27.61 -1.08
CA ILE A 115 27.93 28.45 -1.21
C ILE A 115 26.85 27.75 -2.05
N ASP A 116 27.22 27.18 -3.20
CA ASP A 116 26.32 26.44 -4.09
C ASP A 116 25.78 25.15 -3.43
N SER A 117 26.61 24.45 -2.66
CA SER A 117 26.19 23.27 -1.89
C SER A 117 25.14 23.65 -0.84
N LEU A 118 25.37 24.71 -0.07
CA LEU A 118 24.41 25.22 0.90
C LEU A 118 23.12 25.72 0.23
N ALA A 119 23.23 26.40 -0.91
CA ALA A 119 22.08 26.81 -1.70
C ALA A 119 21.27 25.61 -2.21
N LEU A 120 21.93 24.54 -2.66
CA LEU A 120 21.28 23.31 -3.08
C LEU A 120 20.57 22.62 -1.91
N GLN A 121 21.21 22.53 -0.74
CA GLN A 121 20.59 21.98 0.46
C GLN A 121 19.31 22.75 0.83
N ALA A 122 19.35 24.08 0.78
CA ALA A 122 18.18 24.91 1.04
C ALA A 122 17.02 24.62 0.07
N LYS A 123 17.32 24.43 -1.22
CA LYS A 123 16.33 24.02 -2.24
C LYS A 123 15.74 22.65 -1.93
N VAL A 124 16.58 21.67 -1.57
CA VAL A 124 16.13 20.30 -1.26
C VAL A 124 15.17 20.31 -0.08
N TYR A 125 15.48 21.04 0.99
CA TYR A 125 14.59 21.13 2.15
C TYR A 125 13.27 21.82 1.82
N ALA A 126 13.28 22.91 1.05
CA ALA A 126 12.05 23.57 0.61
C ALA A 126 11.17 22.64 -0.24
N VAL A 127 11.76 21.86 -1.15
CA VAL A 127 11.01 20.87 -1.94
C VAL A 127 10.45 19.77 -1.05
N ARG A 128 11.22 19.28 -0.08
CA ARG A 128 10.79 18.24 0.85
C ARG A 128 9.58 18.68 1.67
N ASP A 129 9.58 19.89 2.20
CA ASP A 129 8.45 20.44 2.94
C ASP A 129 7.19 20.54 2.08
N ARG A 130 7.32 21.04 0.85
CA ARG A 130 6.21 21.10 -0.10
C ARG A 130 5.63 19.71 -0.38
N GLN A 131 6.49 18.69 -0.49
CA GLN A 131 6.06 17.30 -0.67
C GLN A 131 5.33 16.75 0.56
N VAL A 132 5.87 16.98 1.76
CA VAL A 132 5.24 16.55 3.02
C VAL A 132 3.86 17.20 3.17
N ALA A 133 3.77 18.53 2.98
CA ALA A 133 2.50 19.24 3.02
C ALA A 133 1.50 18.71 1.96
N ALA A 134 1.95 18.35 0.76
CA ALA A 134 1.10 17.75 -0.26
C ALA A 134 0.62 16.34 0.14
N GLN A 135 1.47 15.53 0.78
CA GLN A 135 1.09 14.21 1.29
C GLN A 135 0.08 14.32 2.45
N GLU A 136 0.29 15.25 3.37
CA GLU A 136 -0.65 15.51 4.47
C GLU A 136 -2.02 15.94 3.94
N ARG A 137 -2.06 16.83 2.95
CA ARG A 137 -3.31 17.23 2.27
C ARG A 137 -4.02 16.04 1.63
N LYS A 138 -3.29 15.19 0.90
CA LYS A 138 -3.85 13.96 0.32
C LYS A 138 -4.42 13.02 1.39
N LEU A 139 -3.74 12.89 2.52
CA LEU A 139 -4.20 12.05 3.62
C LEU A 139 -5.45 12.63 4.29
N ILE A 140 -5.55 13.96 4.39
CA ILE A 140 -6.78 14.64 4.84
C ILE A 140 -7.91 14.39 3.84
N GLU A 141 -7.67 14.57 2.54
CA GLU A 141 -8.66 14.31 1.47
C GLU A 141 -9.16 12.86 1.52
N GLN A 142 -8.25 11.89 1.65
CA GLN A 142 -8.60 10.47 1.81
C GLN A 142 -9.46 10.23 3.05
N LYS A 143 -9.13 10.84 4.20
CA LYS A 143 -9.94 10.72 5.42
C LYS A 143 -11.33 11.33 5.25
N VAL A 144 -11.45 12.42 4.50
CA VAL A 144 -12.75 13.04 4.19
C VAL A 144 -13.55 12.14 3.26
N GLU A 145 -12.94 11.59 2.21
CA GLU A 145 -13.56 10.64 1.28
C GLU A 145 -14.03 9.37 2.01
N GLU A 146 -13.18 8.77 2.86
CA GLU A 146 -13.56 7.64 3.71
C GLU A 146 -14.73 7.97 4.65
N ALA A 147 -14.79 9.20 5.17
CA ALA A 147 -15.90 9.64 6.02
C ALA A 147 -17.20 9.81 5.23
N GLU A 148 -17.12 10.31 3.99
CA GLU A 148 -18.27 10.40 3.08
C GLU A 148 -18.77 9.03 2.65
N ASP A 149 -17.88 8.10 2.31
CA ASP A 149 -18.26 6.73 1.94
C ASP A 149 -18.85 5.94 3.10
N LYS A 150 -18.37 6.16 4.33
CA LYS A 150 -19.03 5.64 5.53
C LYS A 150 -20.43 6.21 5.69
N ARG A 151 -20.64 7.51 5.48
CA ARG A 151 -21.98 8.12 5.53
C ARG A 151 -22.91 7.53 4.47
N ARG A 152 -22.45 7.40 3.22
CA ARG A 152 -23.23 6.75 2.15
C ARG A 152 -23.57 5.30 2.50
N SER A 153 -22.61 4.56 3.06
CA SER A 153 -22.85 3.17 3.49
C SER A 153 -23.88 3.11 4.63
N ASP A 154 -23.79 4.01 5.61
CA ASP A 154 -24.75 4.10 6.71
C ASP A 154 -26.16 4.48 6.22
N GLU A 155 -26.25 5.38 5.24
CA GLU A 155 -27.51 5.74 4.58
C GLU A 155 -28.13 4.53 3.85
N LEU A 156 -27.34 3.82 3.03
CA LEU A 156 -27.78 2.59 2.36
C LEU A 156 -28.22 1.51 3.35
N LEU A 157 -27.50 1.37 4.48
CA LEU A 157 -27.88 0.43 5.53
C LEU A 157 -29.23 0.82 6.17
N ARG A 158 -29.46 2.11 6.44
CA ARG A 158 -30.74 2.60 6.95
C ARG A 158 -31.88 2.35 5.96
N GLU A 159 -31.67 2.62 4.69
CA GLU A 159 -32.66 2.35 3.63
C GLU A 159 -33.01 0.86 3.56
N LEU A 160 -32.00 -0.02 3.58
CA LEU A 160 -32.19 -1.47 3.61
C LEU A 160 -32.93 -1.93 4.87
N GLU A 161 -32.67 -1.32 6.02
CA GLU A 161 -33.39 -1.60 7.26
C GLU A 161 -34.86 -1.16 7.19
N GLU A 162 -35.13 0.02 6.63
CA GLU A 162 -36.48 0.51 6.40
C GLU A 162 -37.25 -0.38 5.42
N GLU A 163 -36.64 -0.80 4.31
CA GLU A 163 -37.24 -1.77 3.40
C GLU A 163 -37.54 -3.11 4.08
N LYS A 164 -36.62 -3.62 4.91
CA LYS A 164 -36.84 -4.84 5.69
C LYS A 164 -38.00 -4.67 6.67
N LYS A 165 -38.13 -3.52 7.33
CA LYS A 165 -39.28 -3.21 8.20
C LYS A 165 -40.59 -3.21 7.41
N ARG A 166 -40.64 -2.52 6.26
CA ARG A 166 -41.82 -2.51 5.37
C ARG A 166 -42.21 -3.92 4.91
N LYS A 167 -41.24 -4.75 4.52
CA LYS A 167 -41.49 -6.15 4.13
C LYS A 167 -42.04 -6.98 5.30
N ARG A 168 -41.54 -6.77 6.52
CA ARG A 168 -42.08 -7.43 7.73
C ARG A 168 -43.50 -6.99 8.03
N GLU A 169 -43.80 -5.71 7.92
CA GLU A 169 -45.15 -5.17 8.11
C GLU A 169 -46.14 -5.72 7.08
N LEU A 170 -45.75 -5.77 5.80
CA LEU A 170 -46.54 -6.38 4.74
C LEU A 170 -46.81 -7.87 5.03
N ALA A 171 -45.77 -8.63 5.39
CA ALA A 171 -45.92 -10.05 5.73
C ALA A 171 -46.82 -10.26 6.96
N MET A 172 -46.79 -9.35 7.94
CA MET A 172 -47.71 -9.38 9.08
C MET A 172 -49.15 -9.12 8.63
N ARG A 173 -49.39 -8.11 7.78
CA ARG A 173 -50.73 -7.83 7.22
C ARG A 173 -51.27 -9.00 6.41
N GLU A 174 -50.45 -9.63 5.57
CA GLU A 174 -50.84 -10.82 4.80
C GLU A 174 -51.21 -11.99 5.73
N ARG A 175 -50.44 -12.18 6.82
CA ARG A 175 -50.75 -13.19 7.84
C ARG A 175 -52.07 -12.91 8.56
N ASP A 176 -52.33 -11.65 8.89
CA ASP A 176 -53.58 -11.26 9.55
C ASP A 176 -54.78 -11.44 8.61
N GLN A 177 -54.66 -11.08 7.33
CA GLN A 177 -55.68 -11.34 6.31
C GLN A 177 -55.93 -12.85 6.12
N LEU A 178 -54.88 -13.67 6.07
CA LEU A 178 -55.01 -15.13 6.01
C LEU A 178 -55.71 -15.69 7.24
N ARG A 179 -55.42 -15.15 8.44
CA ARG A 179 -56.11 -15.55 9.68
C ARG A 179 -57.59 -15.22 9.64
N GLU A 180 -57.95 -14.01 9.19
CA GLU A 180 -59.35 -13.61 9.01
C GLU A 180 -60.05 -14.54 8.02
N HIS A 181 -59.42 -14.86 6.89
CA HIS A 181 -60.00 -15.78 5.90
C HIS A 181 -60.19 -17.20 6.46
N ILE A 182 -59.23 -17.73 7.22
CA ILE A 182 -59.39 -19.05 7.86
C ILE A 182 -60.52 -19.02 8.88
N GLN A 183 -60.65 -17.94 9.65
CA GLN A 183 -61.75 -17.78 10.61
C GLN A 183 -63.10 -17.76 9.89
N THR A 184 -63.24 -17.01 8.78
CA THR A 184 -64.48 -17.00 8.01
C THR A 184 -64.80 -18.39 7.45
N GLU A 185 -63.83 -19.11 6.88
CA GLU A 185 -64.04 -20.49 6.41
C GLU A 185 -64.49 -21.44 7.52
N LEU A 186 -63.89 -21.33 8.72
CA LEU A 186 -64.30 -22.14 9.88
C LEU A 186 -65.74 -21.82 10.30
N THR A 187 -66.14 -20.55 10.29
CA THR A 187 -67.52 -20.16 10.60
C THR A 187 -68.51 -20.69 9.56
N VAL A 188 -68.17 -20.62 8.26
CA VAL A 188 -69.00 -21.18 7.19
C VAL A 188 -69.15 -22.70 7.33
N ARG A 189 -68.05 -23.41 7.61
CA ARG A 189 -68.11 -24.86 7.86
C ARG A 189 -68.95 -25.21 9.08
N ALA A 190 -68.85 -24.42 10.16
CA ALA A 190 -69.67 -24.63 11.35
C ALA A 190 -71.16 -24.42 11.06
N GLN A 191 -71.51 -23.39 10.28
CA GLN A 191 -72.87 -23.15 9.83
C GLN A 191 -73.39 -24.28 8.93
N GLN A 192 -72.58 -24.79 8.00
CA GLN A 192 -72.93 -25.92 7.15
C GLN A 192 -73.21 -27.19 7.97
N ARG A 193 -72.35 -27.50 8.95
CA ARG A 193 -72.58 -28.62 9.87
C ARG A 193 -73.89 -28.49 10.63
N LEU A 194 -74.19 -27.28 11.11
CA LEU A 194 -75.44 -27.02 11.84
C LEU A 194 -76.66 -27.21 10.93
N LEU A 195 -76.58 -26.77 9.66
CA LEU A 195 -77.63 -27.01 8.67
C LEU A 195 -77.80 -28.51 8.34
N GLU A 196 -76.71 -29.27 8.25
CA GLU A 196 -76.74 -30.72 8.05
C GLU A 196 -77.37 -31.44 9.25
N GLU A 197 -77.04 -31.03 10.48
CA GLU A 197 -77.65 -31.55 11.70
C GLU A 197 -79.15 -31.23 11.76
N GLU A 198 -79.56 -30.01 11.41
CA GLU A 198 -80.97 -29.64 11.30
C GLU A 198 -81.71 -30.46 10.24
N ALA A 199 -81.09 -30.72 9.08
CA ALA A 199 -81.66 -31.56 8.04
C ALA A 199 -81.84 -33.01 8.51
N ALA A 200 -80.82 -33.57 9.16
CA ALA A 200 -80.87 -34.92 9.71
C ALA A 200 -81.96 -35.06 10.79
N LEU A 201 -82.16 -34.04 11.64
CA LEU A 201 -83.24 -34.01 12.62
C LEU A 201 -84.62 -34.01 11.95
N ARG A 202 -84.82 -33.20 10.89
CA ARG A 202 -86.07 -33.17 10.13
C ARG A 202 -86.36 -34.51 9.44
N GLU A 203 -85.35 -35.12 8.84
CA GLU A 203 -85.46 -36.47 8.26
C GLU A 203 -85.81 -37.51 9.34
N GLY A 204 -85.19 -37.42 10.52
CA GLY A 204 -85.49 -38.27 11.67
C GLY A 204 -86.93 -38.12 12.16
N GLU A 205 -87.45 -36.89 12.26
CA GLU A 205 -88.85 -36.61 12.62
C GLU A 205 -89.84 -37.15 11.57
N GLN A 206 -89.53 -36.98 10.28
CA GLN A 206 -90.35 -37.53 9.19
C GLN A 206 -90.38 -39.06 9.22
N LEU A 207 -89.23 -39.70 9.45
CA LEU A 207 -89.13 -41.15 9.55
C LEU A 207 -89.88 -41.67 10.79
N ALA A 208 -89.78 -40.99 11.93
CA ALA A 208 -90.52 -41.34 13.13
C ALA A 208 -92.04 -41.21 12.93
N ALA A 209 -92.50 -40.16 12.24
CA ALA A 209 -93.91 -40.00 11.87
C ALA A 209 -94.37 -41.13 10.93
N TYR A 210 -93.55 -41.51 9.96
CA TYR A 210 -93.83 -42.63 9.05
C TYR A 210 -93.94 -43.97 9.80
N ILE A 211 -93.02 -44.26 10.73
CA ILE A 211 -93.06 -45.48 11.54
C ILE A 211 -94.36 -45.55 12.37
N LYS A 212 -94.73 -44.45 13.05
CA LYS A 212 -95.99 -44.38 13.81
C LYS A 212 -97.21 -44.67 12.95
N GLN A 213 -97.27 -44.12 11.73
CA GLN A 213 -98.35 -44.41 10.79
C GLN A 213 -98.39 -45.89 10.37
N GLN A 214 -97.23 -46.55 10.22
CA GLN A 214 -97.18 -47.97 9.89
C GLN A 214 -97.62 -48.83 11.08
N GLU A 215 -97.17 -48.53 12.29
CA GLU A 215 -97.59 -49.23 13.51
C GLU A 215 -99.12 -49.13 13.72
N GLU A 216 -99.72 -47.96 13.47
CA GLU A 216 -101.18 -47.81 13.52
C GLU A 216 -101.90 -48.65 12.46
N LYS A 217 -101.36 -48.72 11.24
CA LYS A 217 -101.91 -49.59 10.18
C LYS A 217 -101.79 -51.07 10.55
N GLU A 218 -100.67 -51.49 11.15
CA GLU A 218 -100.49 -52.86 11.62
C GLU A 218 -101.44 -53.22 12.76
N LYS A 219 -101.63 -52.32 13.74
CA LYS A 219 -102.62 -52.50 14.81
C LYS A 219 -104.03 -52.70 14.25
N LYS A 220 -104.46 -51.84 13.31
CA LYS A 220 -105.77 -52.00 12.64
C LYS A 220 -105.90 -53.35 11.92
N ARG A 221 -104.85 -53.79 11.22
CA ARG A 221 -104.83 -55.12 10.58
C ARG A 221 -104.89 -56.26 11.58
N GLN A 222 -104.25 -56.13 12.74
CA GLN A 222 -104.32 -57.15 13.81
C GLN A 222 -105.72 -57.20 14.43
N GLU A 223 -106.36 -56.06 14.67
CA GLU A 223 -107.74 -55.99 15.15
C GLU A 223 -108.73 -56.62 14.16
N GLU A 224 -108.59 -56.33 12.86
CA GLU A 224 -109.39 -56.95 11.80
C GLU A 224 -109.20 -58.48 11.72
N LYS A 225 -107.95 -58.96 11.89
CA LYS A 225 -107.66 -60.40 11.96
C LYS A 225 -108.32 -61.05 13.16
N LEU A 226 -108.19 -60.47 14.36
CA LEU A 226 -108.81 -60.99 15.58
C LEU A 226 -110.35 -61.02 15.47
N ALA A 227 -110.95 -59.99 14.87
CA ALA A 227 -112.39 -59.94 14.63
C ALA A 227 -112.84 -61.06 13.66
N ASN A 228 -112.08 -61.29 12.58
CA ASN A 228 -112.34 -62.38 11.64
C ASN A 228 -112.15 -63.77 12.29
N GLU A 229 -111.10 -63.97 13.09
CA GLU A 229 -110.86 -65.20 13.83
C GLU A 229 -112.01 -65.50 14.81
N CYS A 230 -112.52 -64.49 15.51
CA CYS A 230 -113.69 -64.63 16.38
C CYS A 230 -114.95 -65.02 15.60
N ARG A 231 -115.14 -64.46 14.39
CA ARG A 231 -116.27 -64.83 13.51
C ARG A 231 -116.17 -66.28 13.06
N LEU A 232 -115.00 -66.69 12.56
CA LEU A 232 -114.70 -68.06 12.13
C LEU A 232 -114.86 -69.07 13.28
N ARG A 233 -114.44 -68.74 14.51
CA ARG A 233 -114.67 -69.59 15.68
C ARG A 233 -116.16 -69.79 15.97
N ARG A 234 -116.97 -68.74 15.92
CA ARG A 234 -118.44 -68.86 16.11
C ARG A 234 -119.09 -69.73 15.03
N GLU A 235 -118.65 -69.60 13.78
CA GLU A 235 -119.10 -70.46 12.68
C GLU A 235 -118.68 -71.92 12.90
N ALA A 236 -117.45 -72.18 13.34
CA ALA A 236 -116.95 -73.51 13.66
C ALA A 236 -117.67 -74.15 14.86
N ASP A 237 -117.95 -73.38 15.91
CA ASP A 237 -118.70 -73.84 17.08
C ASP A 237 -120.15 -74.22 16.71
N ALA A 238 -120.78 -73.46 15.80
CA ALA A 238 -122.10 -73.79 15.28
C ALA A 238 -122.10 -75.11 14.47
N ILE A 239 -121.10 -75.31 13.60
CA ILE A 239 -120.92 -76.56 12.84
C ILE A 239 -120.63 -77.74 13.78
N ASN A 240 -119.81 -77.53 14.81
CA ASN A 240 -119.52 -78.55 15.82
C ASN A 240 -120.78 -78.95 16.61
N ALA A 241 -121.64 -77.99 16.96
CA ALA A 241 -122.91 -78.29 17.63
C ALA A 241 -123.86 -79.10 16.74
N GLU A 242 -123.91 -78.82 15.42
CA GLU A 242 -124.69 -79.61 14.47
C GLU A 242 -124.11 -81.02 14.27
N THR A 243 -122.78 -81.17 14.20
CA THR A 243 -122.14 -82.50 14.10
C THR A 243 -122.28 -83.32 15.37
N ILE A 244 -122.29 -82.72 16.56
CA ILE A 244 -122.58 -83.43 17.81
C ILE A 244 -124.01 -84.01 17.78
N ARG A 245 -125.00 -83.24 17.31
CA ARG A 245 -126.38 -83.73 17.17
C ARG A 245 -126.52 -84.87 16.15
N LEU A 246 -125.74 -84.85 15.07
CA LEU A 246 -125.70 -85.94 14.09
C LEU A 246 -125.05 -87.20 14.69
N LYS A 247 -123.93 -87.04 15.41
CA LYS A 247 -123.25 -88.15 16.10
C LYS A 247 -124.10 -88.78 17.22
N GLU A 248 -124.94 -88.01 17.90
CA GLU A 248 -125.89 -88.56 18.88
C GLU A 248 -126.96 -89.44 18.21
N ARG A 249 -127.39 -89.11 16.99
CA ARG A 249 -128.29 -89.96 16.20
C ARG A 249 -127.59 -91.23 15.72
N GLU A 250 -126.34 -91.12 15.27
CA GLU A 250 -125.53 -92.28 14.88
C GLU A 250 -125.25 -93.20 16.07
N LYS A 251 -124.91 -92.66 17.26
CA LYS A 251 -124.71 -93.47 18.48
C LYS A 251 -125.96 -94.23 18.94
N MET A 252 -127.16 -93.74 18.64
CA MET A 252 -128.39 -94.49 18.92
C MET A 252 -128.54 -95.67 17.96
N LEU A 253 -128.12 -95.52 16.69
CA LEU A 253 -128.08 -96.61 15.71
C LEU A 253 -126.96 -97.62 16.01
N GLU A 254 -125.77 -97.16 16.40
CA GLU A 254 -124.64 -98.02 16.81
C GLU A 254 -124.99 -98.86 18.05
N ARG A 255 -125.74 -98.32 19.03
CA ARG A 255 -126.20 -99.11 20.18
C ARG A 255 -127.11 -100.28 19.80
N GLU A 256 -127.86 -100.15 18.71
CA GLU A 256 -128.68 -101.23 18.16
C GLU A 256 -127.85 -102.28 17.40
N GLU A 257 -126.69 -101.89 16.88
CA GLU A 257 -125.72 -102.77 16.19
C GLU A 257 -124.72 -103.44 17.15
N ASP A 258 -124.29 -102.75 18.20
CA ASP A 258 -123.39 -103.28 19.24
C ASP A 258 -124.03 -104.39 20.08
N LEU A 259 -125.35 -104.36 20.27
CA LEU A 259 -126.10 -105.48 20.83
C LEU A 259 -126.01 -106.74 19.95
N LYS A 260 -125.76 -106.60 18.64
CA LYS A 260 -125.56 -107.71 17.70
C LYS A 260 -124.08 -108.15 17.61
N ILE A 261 -123.12 -107.24 17.80
CA ILE A 261 -121.68 -107.52 17.73
C ILE A 261 -121.13 -108.10 19.04
N ALA A 262 -121.66 -107.71 20.21
CA ALA A 262 -121.27 -108.28 21.52
C ALA A 262 -121.59 -109.79 21.65
N ALA A 263 -122.52 -110.30 20.85
CA ALA A 263 -122.78 -111.75 20.74
C ALA A 263 -121.67 -112.51 20.00
N LEU A 264 -120.89 -111.84 19.14
CA LEU A 264 -119.85 -112.42 18.25
C LEU A 264 -118.42 -112.31 18.82
N LEU A 265 -118.09 -111.25 19.57
CA LEU A 265 -116.73 -111.00 20.09
C LEU A 265 -116.33 -111.87 21.29
N ARG A 266 -117.29 -112.40 22.06
CA ARG A 266 -117.01 -113.38 23.12
C ARG A 266 -116.37 -114.69 22.62
N GLN A 267 -116.42 -114.97 21.31
CA GLN A 267 -115.81 -116.16 20.71
C GLN A 267 -114.37 -115.97 20.19
N LYS A 268 -113.87 -114.72 20.00
CA LYS A 268 -112.53 -114.46 19.40
C LYS A 268 -111.42 -114.12 20.40
N ASP A 269 -111.73 -113.52 21.54
CA ASP A 269 -110.71 -113.07 22.53
C ASP A 269 -109.95 -114.21 23.24
N LEU A 270 -110.36 -115.46 23.05
CA LEU A 270 -109.66 -116.63 23.59
C LEU A 270 -108.44 -117.06 22.75
N GLU A 271 -108.25 -116.54 21.53
CA GLU A 271 -107.24 -117.06 20.57
C GLU A 271 -105.95 -116.22 20.46
N ASP A 272 -105.95 -114.90 20.68
CA ASP A 272 -104.80 -114.03 20.34
C ASP A 272 -103.80 -113.73 21.49
N LYS A 273 -104.14 -114.03 22.75
CA LYS A 273 -103.24 -113.79 23.92
C LYS A 273 -101.99 -114.68 23.96
N ARG A 274 -101.73 -115.50 22.93
CA ARG A 274 -100.62 -116.47 22.90
C ARG A 274 -99.42 -116.08 22.01
N ARG A 275 -99.39 -114.92 21.33
CA ARG A 275 -98.35 -114.62 20.29
C ARG A 275 -97.38 -113.45 20.55
N GLU A 276 -97.52 -112.63 21.60
CA GLU A 276 -96.72 -111.39 21.73
C GLU A 276 -95.48 -111.47 22.63
N GLU A 277 -95.21 -112.60 23.27
CA GLU A 277 -94.14 -112.70 24.29
C GLU A 277 -92.71 -112.95 23.74
N GLU A 278 -92.51 -113.08 22.42
CA GLU A 278 -91.23 -113.54 21.82
C GLU A 278 -90.31 -112.45 21.20
N ARG A 279 -90.66 -111.15 21.14
CA ARG A 279 -89.91 -110.14 20.34
C ARG A 279 -88.91 -109.21 21.05
N ASN A 280 -88.63 -109.36 22.35
CA ASN A 280 -87.91 -108.35 23.15
C ASN A 280 -86.41 -108.60 23.49
N ALA A 281 -85.63 -109.33 22.68
CA ALA A 281 -84.27 -109.78 23.07
C ALA A 281 -83.03 -109.19 22.34
N GLU A 282 -83.12 -108.39 21.26
CA GLU A 282 -81.94 -108.15 20.38
C GLU A 282 -81.23 -106.78 20.40
N GLU A 283 -81.71 -105.73 21.08
CA GLU A 283 -81.19 -104.36 20.82
C GLU A 283 -80.20 -103.75 21.86
N ARG A 284 -79.54 -104.55 22.72
CA ARG A 284 -78.68 -104.00 23.81
C ARG A 284 -77.16 -104.26 23.71
N ARG A 285 -76.49 -104.13 22.55
CA ARG A 285 -75.05 -104.55 22.49
C ARG A 285 -73.95 -103.71 21.82
N LYS A 286 -74.11 -102.46 21.34
CA LYS A 286 -72.96 -101.75 20.69
C LYS A 286 -72.91 -100.22 20.89
N ASN A 287 -72.28 -99.74 21.97
CA ASN A 287 -71.82 -98.34 22.12
C ASN A 287 -70.69 -98.20 23.17
N LEU A 288 -69.42 -98.03 22.75
CA LEU A 288 -68.31 -97.39 23.50
C LEU A 288 -66.99 -97.37 22.68
N GLU A 289 -66.24 -96.26 22.73
CA GLU A 289 -64.77 -96.07 22.46
C GLU A 289 -64.30 -94.97 21.46
N PHE A 290 -64.63 -93.68 21.62
CA PHE A 290 -63.83 -92.63 20.94
C PHE A 290 -63.70 -91.31 21.72
N ALA A 291 -63.18 -91.38 22.94
CA ALA A 291 -62.97 -90.23 23.82
C ALA A 291 -61.57 -90.23 24.46
N ARG A 292 -60.48 -90.25 23.66
CA ARG A 292 -59.12 -90.30 24.24
C ARG A 292 -57.97 -89.68 23.43
N LEU A 293 -58.14 -88.53 22.77
CA LEU A 293 -56.99 -87.81 22.19
C LEU A 293 -57.17 -86.28 22.17
N GLN A 294 -57.24 -85.66 23.33
CA GLN A 294 -57.36 -84.20 23.45
C GLN A 294 -56.62 -83.62 24.66
N GLN A 295 -55.40 -84.10 24.96
CA GLN A 295 -54.66 -83.61 26.13
C GLN A 295 -53.13 -83.81 26.00
N GLN A 296 -52.42 -82.94 25.27
CA GLN A 296 -50.98 -82.66 25.49
C GLN A 296 -50.39 -81.66 24.47
N THR A 297 -50.68 -80.36 24.56
CA THR A 297 -49.78 -79.30 24.01
C THR A 297 -50.28 -77.90 24.37
N SER A 298 -50.18 -77.54 25.65
CA SER A 298 -50.29 -76.14 26.05
C SER A 298 -49.55 -75.87 27.36
N ARG A 299 -48.43 -75.14 27.23
CA ARG A 299 -47.70 -74.29 28.20
C ARG A 299 -46.50 -74.89 28.97
N GLN A 300 -45.31 -74.33 28.68
CA GLN A 300 -44.18 -73.97 29.57
C GLN A 300 -43.06 -73.36 28.67
N GLU A 301 -42.95 -72.04 28.51
CA GLU A 301 -42.12 -71.08 29.28
C GLU A 301 -40.59 -71.29 29.24
N ASN A 302 -39.91 -70.32 28.60
CA ASN A 302 -38.67 -69.62 28.96
C ASN A 302 -37.61 -70.33 29.83
N LYS A 303 -36.40 -70.52 29.27
CA LYS A 303 -35.06 -70.41 29.92
C LYS A 303 -33.94 -70.89 28.97
N MET A 304 -33.22 -69.97 28.32
CA MET A 304 -31.88 -70.24 27.74
C MET A 304 -31.06 -68.93 27.68
N ALA A 305 -30.59 -68.47 28.84
CA ALA A 305 -29.66 -67.35 29.00
C ALA A 305 -28.41 -67.73 29.83
N GLU A 306 -28.06 -69.02 29.88
CA GLU A 306 -27.04 -69.55 30.82
C GLU A 306 -25.81 -70.18 30.15
N ILE A 307 -25.50 -69.88 28.89
CA ILE A 307 -24.35 -70.52 28.20
C ILE A 307 -23.18 -69.55 27.85
N GLU A 308 -23.30 -68.23 28.00
CA GLU A 308 -22.24 -67.29 27.57
C GLU A 308 -21.32 -66.74 28.68
N GLU A 309 -21.64 -66.90 29.97
CA GLU A 309 -20.81 -66.33 31.05
C GLU A 309 -19.56 -67.14 31.44
N ALA A 310 -19.40 -68.37 30.94
CA ALA A 310 -18.33 -69.27 31.41
C ALA A 310 -16.99 -69.19 30.65
N ARG A 311 -16.86 -68.41 29.56
CA ARG A 311 -15.61 -68.36 28.75
C ARG A 311 -14.72 -67.11 28.95
N LEU A 312 -15.20 -66.09 29.66
CA LEU A 312 -14.47 -64.83 29.86
C LEU A 312 -13.45 -64.84 31.02
N ARG A 313 -13.32 -65.93 31.79
CA ARG A 313 -12.42 -66.01 32.95
C ARG A 313 -11.05 -66.65 32.70
N ALA A 314 -10.75 -67.15 31.48
CA ALA A 314 -9.47 -67.81 31.18
C ALA A 314 -8.41 -66.91 30.50
N THR A 315 -8.76 -65.71 30.03
CA THR A 315 -7.86 -64.82 29.26
C THR A 315 -7.14 -63.75 30.10
N LEU A 316 -7.45 -63.62 31.38
CA LEU A 316 -6.90 -62.58 32.26
C LEU A 316 -5.58 -62.98 32.94
N GLU A 317 -5.30 -64.27 33.13
CA GLU A 317 -4.12 -64.72 33.91
C GLU A 317 -2.81 -64.83 33.09
N GLN A 318 -2.89 -64.96 31.75
CA GLN A 318 -1.69 -64.94 30.88
C GLN A 318 -1.15 -63.53 30.60
N LYS A 319 -1.97 -62.48 30.79
CA LYS A 319 -1.56 -61.08 30.55
C LYS A 319 -0.72 -60.48 31.68
N GLU A 320 -0.81 -61.00 32.90
CA GLU A 320 -0.03 -60.47 34.03
C GLU A 320 1.43 -60.95 34.04
N ARG A 321 1.70 -62.22 33.72
CA ARG A 321 3.09 -62.77 33.71
C ARG A 321 3.99 -62.19 32.62
N ALA A 322 3.43 -61.59 31.57
CA ALA A 322 4.19 -60.91 30.51
C ALA A 322 4.64 -59.49 30.88
N ARG A 323 3.88 -58.79 31.75
CA ARG A 323 4.20 -57.41 32.18
C ARG A 323 5.40 -57.34 33.13
N GLU A 324 5.56 -58.30 34.02
CA GLU A 324 6.68 -58.29 34.98
C GLU A 324 8.06 -58.51 34.34
N ARG A 325 8.14 -59.24 33.22
CA ARG A 325 9.41 -59.47 32.50
C ARG A 325 9.84 -58.26 31.66
N GLN A 326 8.90 -57.51 31.12
CA GLN A 326 9.19 -56.28 30.35
C GLN A 326 9.69 -55.14 31.26
N LEU A 327 9.10 -55.01 32.46
CA LEU A 327 9.46 -53.96 33.41
C LEU A 327 10.90 -54.08 33.99
N LYS A 328 11.44 -55.30 34.09
CA LYS A 328 12.83 -55.52 34.55
C LYS A 328 13.85 -55.23 33.43
N ALA A 329 13.53 -55.58 32.19
CA ALA A 329 14.40 -55.33 31.04
C ALA A 329 14.46 -53.84 30.64
N GLU A 330 13.40 -53.07 30.86
CA GLU A 330 13.39 -51.62 30.63
C GLU A 330 14.26 -50.87 31.65
N ARG A 331 14.22 -51.26 32.94
CA ARG A 331 15.03 -50.63 33.99
C ARG A 331 16.54 -50.78 33.76
N GLU A 332 17.01 -51.95 33.33
CA GLU A 332 18.43 -52.15 33.01
C GLU A 332 18.89 -51.36 31.76
N LYS A 333 18.00 -51.16 30.78
CA LYS A 333 18.28 -50.33 29.61
C LYS A 333 18.32 -48.84 29.97
N GLU A 334 17.43 -48.38 30.85
CA GLU A 334 17.44 -47.00 31.34
C GLU A 334 18.70 -46.67 32.14
N GLU A 335 19.20 -47.59 32.97
CA GLU A 335 20.44 -47.37 33.73
C GLU A 335 21.68 -47.32 32.83
N ARG A 336 21.76 -48.16 31.79
CA ARG A 336 22.85 -48.11 30.80
C ARG A 336 22.78 -46.81 29.98
N PHE A 337 21.59 -46.43 29.52
CA PHE A 337 21.40 -45.19 28.77
C PHE A 337 21.73 -43.95 29.62
N ARG A 338 21.42 -43.95 30.92
CA ARG A 338 21.80 -42.87 31.83
C ARG A 338 23.31 -42.77 32.04
N ARG A 339 24.02 -43.89 32.15
CA ARG A 339 25.50 -43.90 32.26
C ARG A 339 26.16 -43.40 30.99
N GLU A 340 25.73 -43.90 29.83
CA GLU A 340 26.23 -43.45 28.51
C GLU A 340 25.92 -41.95 28.28
N ALA A 341 24.76 -41.48 28.70
CA ALA A 341 24.40 -40.06 28.62
C ALA A 341 25.26 -39.17 29.54
N GLN A 342 25.61 -39.65 30.74
CA GLN A 342 26.50 -38.95 31.67
C GLN A 342 27.92 -38.88 31.13
N GLU A 343 28.47 -40.00 30.63
CA GLU A 343 29.81 -40.04 30.02
C GLU A 343 29.89 -39.14 28.77
N ALA A 344 28.86 -39.16 27.91
CA ALA A 344 28.78 -38.26 26.76
C ALA A 344 28.69 -36.78 27.16
N TYR A 345 28.01 -36.48 28.28
CA TYR A 345 27.93 -35.12 28.80
C TYR A 345 29.28 -34.64 29.34
N GLU A 346 29.98 -35.47 30.11
CA GLU A 346 31.31 -35.15 30.63
C GLU A 346 32.34 -34.97 29.52
N LEU A 347 32.32 -35.82 28.49
CA LEU A 347 33.20 -35.68 27.33
C LEU A 347 32.92 -34.37 26.57
N ARG A 348 31.64 -34.01 26.37
CA ARG A 348 31.26 -32.72 25.77
C ARG A 348 31.72 -31.53 26.59
N GLN A 349 31.67 -31.62 27.92
CA GLN A 349 32.17 -30.55 28.80
C GLN A 349 33.69 -30.40 28.71
N ARG A 350 34.44 -31.51 28.64
CA ARG A 350 35.90 -31.47 28.46
C ARG A 350 36.30 -30.86 27.11
N VAL A 351 35.67 -31.28 26.01
CA VAL A 351 35.92 -30.70 24.68
C VAL A 351 35.62 -29.21 24.67
N LYS A 352 34.48 -28.77 25.22
CA LYS A 352 34.15 -27.35 25.32
C LYS A 352 35.14 -26.56 26.18
N ALA A 353 35.65 -27.15 27.26
CA ALA A 353 36.65 -26.52 28.11
C ALA A 353 38.00 -26.37 27.38
N GLU A 354 38.40 -27.37 26.60
CA GLU A 354 39.61 -27.30 25.77
C GLU A 354 39.48 -26.29 24.63
N GLU A 355 38.33 -26.25 23.95
CA GLU A 355 38.03 -25.24 22.93
C GLU A 355 38.06 -23.83 23.53
N ALA A 356 37.40 -23.60 24.66
CA ALA A 356 37.43 -22.32 25.36
C ALA A 356 38.84 -21.92 25.82
N ALA A 357 39.69 -22.88 26.20
CA ALA A 357 41.08 -22.62 26.55
C ALA A 357 41.93 -22.23 25.32
N ARG A 358 41.72 -22.89 24.18
CA ARG A 358 42.36 -22.55 22.90
C ARG A 358 41.93 -21.16 22.41
N GLU A 359 40.63 -20.88 22.41
CA GLU A 359 40.10 -19.55 22.04
C GLU A 359 40.66 -18.44 22.92
N ARG A 360 40.79 -18.67 24.24
CA ARG A 360 41.44 -17.70 25.15
C ARG A 360 42.90 -17.48 24.80
N ALA A 361 43.66 -18.53 24.53
CA ALA A 361 45.07 -18.42 24.17
C ALA A 361 45.27 -17.69 22.82
N GLU A 362 44.42 -17.97 21.82
CA GLU A 362 44.42 -17.25 20.54
C GLU A 362 44.05 -15.78 20.73
N TYR A 363 43.03 -15.50 21.53
CA TYR A 363 42.62 -14.14 21.84
C TYR A 363 43.71 -13.35 22.56
N GLU A 364 44.40 -13.95 23.53
CA GLU A 364 45.53 -13.31 24.22
C GLU A 364 46.69 -13.03 23.26
N ALA A 365 47.03 -13.98 22.38
CA ALA A 365 48.07 -13.79 21.37
C ALA A 365 47.72 -12.66 20.39
N ASP A 366 46.46 -12.56 19.95
CA ASP A 366 46.00 -11.48 19.08
C ASP A 366 45.94 -10.13 19.81
N LEU A 367 45.60 -10.12 21.10
CA LEU A 367 45.62 -8.91 21.92
C LEU A 367 47.06 -8.40 22.09
N GLU A 368 48.04 -9.28 22.25
CA GLU A 368 49.46 -8.91 22.25
C GLU A 368 49.95 -8.39 20.90
N ARG A 369 49.56 -9.02 19.79
CA ARG A 369 49.86 -8.52 18.44
C ARG A 369 49.27 -7.14 18.20
N ASN A 370 48.00 -6.94 18.59
CA ASN A 370 47.32 -5.65 18.45
C ASN A 370 47.98 -4.56 19.30
N LYS A 371 48.44 -4.89 20.52
CA LYS A 371 49.22 -3.96 21.34
C LYS A 371 50.52 -3.54 20.65
N LYS A 372 51.28 -4.49 20.09
CA LYS A 372 52.52 -4.20 19.35
C LYS A 372 52.27 -3.30 18.14
N ILE A 373 51.26 -3.62 17.33
CA ILE A 373 50.86 -2.79 16.18
C ILE A 373 50.47 -1.38 16.64
N ALA A 374 49.72 -1.26 17.74
CA ALA A 374 49.33 0.05 18.27
C ALA A 374 50.53 0.86 18.78
N GLU A 375 51.53 0.21 19.37
CA GLU A 375 52.80 0.86 19.79
C GLU A 375 53.63 1.30 18.57
N GLU A 376 53.76 0.45 17.55
CA GLU A 376 54.45 0.79 16.30
C GLU A 376 53.79 1.98 15.60
N MET A 377 52.45 1.98 15.49
CA MET A 377 51.68 3.09 14.92
C MET A 377 51.85 4.39 15.73
N ARG A 378 51.99 4.30 17.06
CA ARG A 378 52.28 5.48 17.90
C ARG A 378 53.68 6.03 17.62
N GLN A 379 54.68 5.16 17.54
CA GLN A 379 56.06 5.55 17.22
C GLN A 379 56.17 6.15 15.81
N GLU A 380 55.47 5.57 14.83
CA GLU A 380 55.42 6.11 13.47
C GLU A 380 54.77 7.49 13.43
N LYS A 381 53.66 7.69 14.15
CA LYS A 381 53.03 9.01 14.30
C LYS A 381 53.95 10.03 14.97
N GLU A 382 54.70 9.64 16.00
CA GLU A 382 55.68 10.53 16.61
C GLU A 382 56.81 10.89 15.64
N ARG A 383 57.33 9.91 14.89
CA ARG A 383 58.34 10.17 13.85
C ARG A 383 57.81 11.08 12.75
N ALA A 384 56.56 10.88 12.31
CA ALA A 384 55.90 11.73 11.33
C ALA A 384 55.75 13.16 11.86
N ARG A 385 55.29 13.33 13.10
CA ARG A 385 55.20 14.66 13.76
C ARG A 385 56.55 15.36 13.86
N ILE A 386 57.62 14.62 14.18
CA ILE A 386 58.97 15.18 14.23
C ILE A 386 59.41 15.63 12.83
N ARG A 387 59.15 14.84 11.79
CA ARG A 387 59.43 15.21 10.39
C ARG A 387 58.65 16.44 9.96
N GLU A 388 57.33 16.46 10.17
CA GLU A 388 56.48 17.62 9.87
C GLU A 388 56.98 18.89 10.57
N ARG A 389 57.43 18.76 11.83
CA ARG A 389 58.00 19.89 12.57
C ARG A 389 59.31 20.37 11.95
N LEU A 390 60.22 19.46 11.59
CA LEU A 390 61.48 19.81 10.93
C LEU A 390 61.23 20.47 9.57
N GLU A 391 60.32 19.92 8.77
CA GLU A 391 59.90 20.49 7.48
C GLU A 391 59.29 21.88 7.67
N ALA A 392 58.43 22.08 8.68
CA ALA A 392 57.86 23.39 9.00
C ALA A 392 58.93 24.41 9.45
N GLU A 393 59.93 23.98 10.22
CA GLU A 393 61.07 24.80 10.62
C GLU A 393 61.95 25.18 9.41
N GLU A 394 62.20 24.25 8.49
CA GLU A 394 62.91 24.52 7.22
C GLU A 394 62.13 25.49 6.31
N CYS A 395 60.82 25.29 6.15
CA CYS A 395 59.96 26.20 5.39
C CYS A 395 59.96 27.61 5.98
N ARG A 396 59.88 27.74 7.32
CA ARG A 396 60.01 29.04 7.99
C ARG A 396 61.34 29.70 7.69
N ARG A 397 62.44 28.95 7.78
CA ARG A 397 63.77 29.49 7.51
C ARG A 397 63.91 29.98 6.08
N LEU A 398 63.40 29.23 5.10
CA LEU A 398 63.37 29.63 3.69
C LEU A 398 62.51 30.88 3.46
N LEU A 399 61.38 31.00 4.16
CA LEU A 399 60.51 32.17 4.07
C LEU A 399 61.20 33.41 4.65
N ASP A 400 61.83 33.28 5.81
CA ASP A 400 62.59 34.35 6.46
C ASP A 400 63.79 34.78 5.59
N GLU A 401 64.50 33.83 4.97
CA GLU A 401 65.58 34.11 4.01
C GLU A 401 65.07 34.86 2.77
N GLN A 402 63.92 34.46 2.22
CA GLN A 402 63.29 35.15 1.09
C GLN A 402 62.80 36.56 1.45
N VAL A 403 62.19 36.74 2.62
CA VAL A 403 61.75 38.04 3.12
C VAL A 403 62.96 38.96 3.30
N ALA A 404 64.02 38.48 3.95
CA ALA A 404 65.25 39.24 4.14
C ALA A 404 65.94 39.60 2.81
N LEU A 405 65.91 38.70 1.81
CA LEU A 405 66.41 38.98 0.46
C LEU A 405 65.56 40.03 -0.27
N LYS A 406 64.23 39.94 -0.21
CA LYS A 406 63.31 40.90 -0.81
C LYS A 406 63.41 42.28 -0.17
N GLU A 407 63.49 42.35 1.16
CA GLU A 407 63.70 43.60 1.89
C GLU A 407 65.01 44.30 1.50
N LYS A 408 66.08 43.53 1.27
CA LYS A 408 67.38 44.05 0.81
C LYS A 408 67.36 44.51 -0.64
N LEU A 409 66.60 43.86 -1.51
CA LEU A 409 66.56 44.14 -2.95
C LEU A 409 65.61 45.29 -3.33
N HIS A 410 64.47 45.42 -2.64
CA HIS A 410 63.42 46.36 -3.01
C HIS A 410 63.14 47.46 -1.97
N GLY A 411 63.71 47.34 -0.76
CA GLY A 411 63.43 48.24 0.37
C GLY A 411 62.08 47.95 1.02
N LYS A 412 61.94 48.29 2.31
CA LYS A 412 60.72 48.01 3.10
C LYS A 412 59.45 48.58 2.46
N GLU A 413 59.53 49.77 1.88
CA GLU A 413 58.38 50.42 1.25
C GLU A 413 57.82 49.68 0.03
N ALA A 414 58.65 48.95 -0.73
CA ALA A 414 58.17 48.17 -1.87
C ALA A 414 57.46 46.89 -1.42
N VAL A 415 57.98 46.24 -0.37
CA VAL A 415 57.35 45.06 0.25
C VAL A 415 56.03 45.46 0.93
N ASP A 416 55.98 46.62 1.60
CA ASP A 416 54.76 47.14 2.21
C ASP A 416 53.69 47.47 1.14
N ARG A 417 54.07 48.10 0.02
CA ARG A 417 53.15 48.35 -1.10
C ARG A 417 52.66 47.06 -1.77
N GLU A 418 53.52 46.05 -1.91
CA GLU A 418 53.08 44.74 -2.39
C GLU A 418 52.11 44.09 -1.40
N ASN A 419 52.38 44.15 -0.09
CA ASN A 419 51.49 43.63 0.94
C ASN A 419 50.13 44.36 0.97
N GLU A 420 50.12 45.67 0.77
CA GLU A 420 48.90 46.46 0.62
C GLU A 420 48.09 46.02 -0.59
N ARG A 421 48.74 45.84 -1.76
CA ARG A 421 48.09 45.29 -2.96
C ARG A 421 47.52 43.90 -2.73
N TYR A 422 48.25 43.01 -2.07
CA TYR A 422 47.76 41.68 -1.73
C TYR A 422 46.55 41.74 -0.81
N ARG A 423 46.51 42.66 0.17
CA ARG A 423 45.33 42.87 1.02
C ARG A 423 44.14 43.39 0.22
N GLU A 424 44.36 44.37 -0.66
CA GLU A 424 43.32 44.90 -1.54
C GLU A 424 42.74 43.82 -2.47
N GLU A 425 43.59 42.97 -3.06
CA GLU A 425 43.17 41.85 -3.90
C GLU A 425 42.37 40.80 -3.10
N LEU A 426 42.80 40.48 -1.88
CA LEU A 426 42.08 39.57 -0.99
C LEU A 426 40.71 40.14 -0.58
N ASP A 427 40.64 41.41 -0.22
CA ASP A 427 39.40 42.07 0.16
C ASP A 427 38.45 42.20 -1.05
N ALA A 428 38.98 42.51 -2.23
CA ALA A 428 38.20 42.48 -3.47
C ALA A 428 37.62 41.09 -3.76
N ARG A 429 38.41 40.02 -3.52
CA ARG A 429 37.96 38.64 -3.71
C ARG A 429 36.91 38.22 -2.68
N LYS A 430 37.07 38.62 -1.41
CA LYS A 430 36.05 38.40 -0.36
C LYS A 430 34.74 39.10 -0.71
N ASN A 431 34.82 40.36 -1.15
CA ASN A 431 33.65 41.12 -1.59
C ASN A 431 32.94 40.43 -2.76
N LEU A 432 33.69 39.92 -3.75
CA LEU A 432 33.14 39.17 -4.87
C LEU A 432 32.35 37.93 -4.43
N PHE A 433 32.90 37.16 -3.48
CA PHE A 433 32.19 36.00 -2.92
C PHE A 433 30.97 36.39 -2.08
N ASP A 434 31.05 37.47 -1.32
CA ASP A 434 29.93 37.99 -0.55
C ASP A 434 28.80 38.48 -1.45
N GLU A 435 29.13 39.14 -2.56
CA GLU A 435 28.18 39.51 -3.62
C GLU A 435 27.53 38.27 -4.24
N TYR A 436 28.33 37.26 -4.60
CA TYR A 436 27.82 36.00 -5.13
C TYR A 436 26.87 35.30 -4.14
N ARG A 437 27.23 35.26 -2.85
CA ARG A 437 26.38 34.71 -1.79
C ARG A 437 25.07 35.47 -1.67
N ARG A 438 25.10 36.81 -1.72
CA ARG A 438 23.89 37.66 -1.66
C ARG A 438 22.99 37.41 -2.86
N GLN A 439 23.55 37.39 -4.08
CA GLN A 439 22.80 37.05 -5.30
C GLN A 439 22.16 35.67 -5.18
N LYS A 440 22.88 34.68 -4.63
CA LYS A 440 22.33 33.33 -4.42
C LYS A 440 21.19 33.29 -3.41
N ILE A 441 21.29 34.07 -2.33
CA ILE A 441 20.21 34.21 -1.34
C ILE A 441 18.97 34.83 -2.00
N GLU A 442 19.15 35.86 -2.83
CA GLU A 442 18.05 36.50 -3.57
C GLU A 442 17.40 35.53 -4.56
N GLU A 443 18.18 34.79 -5.35
CA GLU A 443 17.67 33.74 -6.25
C GLU A 443 16.83 32.71 -5.48
N LEU A 444 17.26 32.30 -4.28
CA LEU A 444 16.52 31.34 -3.46
C LEU A 444 15.21 31.94 -2.91
N ARG A 445 15.21 33.22 -2.55
CA ARG A 445 14.01 33.94 -2.12
C ARG A 445 12.99 34.04 -3.25
N GLU A 446 13.43 34.34 -4.47
CA GLU A 446 12.57 34.36 -5.66
C GLU A 446 11.95 32.99 -5.97
N LEU A 447 12.68 31.90 -5.71
CA LEU A 447 12.17 30.52 -5.83
C LEU A 447 11.17 30.13 -4.71
N GLY A 448 10.93 31.02 -3.74
CA GLY A 448 10.03 30.80 -2.61
C GLY A 448 10.59 29.80 -1.59
N VAL A 449 11.92 29.79 -1.40
CA VAL A 449 12.56 29.06 -0.30
C VAL A 449 12.36 29.85 0.99
N GLU A 450 11.84 29.17 2.02
CA GLU A 450 11.60 29.79 3.33
C GLU A 450 12.90 30.22 4.02
N GLU A 451 12.87 31.32 4.77
CA GLU A 451 14.06 31.91 5.41
C GLU A 451 14.79 30.95 6.37
N LYS A 452 14.06 30.00 6.99
CA LYS A 452 14.63 28.98 7.87
C LYS A 452 15.71 28.14 7.18
N TYR A 453 15.60 27.95 5.86
CA TYR A 453 16.57 27.21 5.05
C TYR A 453 17.71 28.07 4.51
N LEU A 454 17.55 29.39 4.54
CA LEU A 454 18.58 30.36 4.12
C LEU A 454 19.54 30.70 5.26
N ALA A 455 19.19 30.40 6.51
CA ALA A 455 19.98 30.77 7.69
C ALA A 455 21.42 30.24 7.65
N ALA A 456 21.64 29.02 7.14
CA ALA A 456 22.98 28.45 7.00
C ALA A 456 23.82 29.22 5.97
N LEU A 457 23.21 29.61 4.85
CA LEU A 457 23.85 30.40 3.80
C LEU A 457 24.15 31.83 4.26
N GLN A 458 23.25 32.45 5.03
CA GLN A 458 23.45 33.79 5.60
C GLN A 458 24.55 33.84 6.65
N LYS A 459 24.69 32.78 7.46
CA LYS A 459 25.70 32.68 8.52
C LYS A 459 27.05 32.15 8.03
N PHE A 460 27.13 31.70 6.77
CA PHE A 460 28.35 31.17 6.20
C PHE A 460 29.44 32.25 6.15
N LYS A 461 30.50 32.08 6.95
CA LYS A 461 31.64 32.97 6.96
C LYS A 461 32.65 32.50 5.93
N ILE A 462 33.18 33.45 5.18
CA ILE A 462 34.24 33.21 4.21
C ILE A 462 35.55 33.24 4.97
N GLU A 463 35.99 32.08 5.44
CA GLU A 463 37.26 31.92 6.15
C GLU A 463 38.41 31.79 5.14
N GLU A 464 39.53 32.45 5.45
CA GLU A 464 40.76 32.40 4.67
C GLU A 464 41.34 30.98 4.71
N GLN A 465 41.70 30.42 3.55
CA GLN A 465 42.55 29.23 3.45
C GLN A 465 43.95 29.64 3.03
#